data_AF-A0A948CDQ1-F1
#
_entry.id   AF-A0A948CDQ1-F1
#
_cell.length_a   1.000
_cell.length_b   1.000
_cell.length_c   1.000
_cell.angle_alpha   90.00
_cell.angle_beta   90.00
_cell.angle_gamma   90.00
#
_symmetry.space_group_name_H-M   'P 1'
#
loop_
_entity.id
_entity.type
_entity.pdbx_description
1 polymer ?
#
loop_
_entity_poly.entity_id
_entity_poly.type
_entity_poly.pdbx_seq_one_letter_code
_entity_poly.pdbx_strand_id
1 'polypeptide(L)'
;MKHTLALVAGCTLTALGLGLGMSGLAGAADDVRAPARERPVIVEVTGDAGNGFGITYADGDSRFPPTDSEARAECSEYDAKVARVRCRVGVRTWYRDLGDLQRSLAYAAEHGR
;
A
#
# COMPACT_ATOMS: atom_id res chain seq x y z
N MET A 1 -41.19 -36.93 -25.72
CA MET A 1 -40.86 -37.92 -24.69
C MET A 1 -40.71 -37.13 -23.38
N LYS A 2 -41.78 -36.85 -22.59
CA LYS A 2 -42.26 -37.63 -21.43
C LYS A 2 -41.06 -38.20 -20.63
N HIS A 3 -40.71 -37.78 -19.41
CA HIS A 3 -41.52 -37.50 -18.23
C HIS A 3 -40.87 -36.52 -17.23
N THR A 4 -41.70 -35.72 -16.58
CA THR A 4 -41.49 -35.03 -15.30
C THR A 4 -41.55 -36.02 -14.12
N LEU A 5 -40.80 -35.75 -13.04
CA LEU A 5 -41.25 -35.63 -11.62
C LEU A 5 -40.14 -35.96 -10.60
N ALA A 6 -40.10 -35.10 -9.58
CA ALA A 6 -39.24 -35.08 -8.41
C ALA A 6 -39.62 -36.14 -7.36
N LEU A 7 -38.69 -36.43 -6.43
CA LEU A 7 -39.04 -36.72 -5.04
C LEU A 7 -37.99 -36.15 -4.08
N VAL A 8 -38.47 -35.30 -3.18
CA VAL A 8 -37.79 -34.77 -1.99
C VAL A 8 -37.98 -35.77 -0.85
N ALA A 9 -36.97 -35.89 0.03
CA ALA A 9 -37.09 -36.02 1.50
C ALA A 9 -36.11 -37.05 2.09
N GLY A 10 -35.40 -36.66 3.15
CA GLY A 10 -34.66 -37.60 4.00
C GLY A 10 -33.59 -36.96 4.86
N CYS A 11 -34.01 -36.13 5.82
CA CYS A 11 -33.18 -35.59 6.89
C CYS A 11 -32.74 -36.70 7.86
N THR A 12 -31.44 -36.91 8.06
CA THR A 12 -30.90 -37.43 9.33
C THR A 12 -29.53 -36.82 9.61
N LEU A 13 -29.48 -35.84 10.51
CA LEU A 13 -28.29 -35.55 11.29
C LEU A 13 -27.94 -36.76 12.14
N THR A 14 -26.70 -37.24 12.07
CA THR A 14 -26.03 -37.88 13.22
C THR A 14 -24.62 -37.34 13.33
N ALA A 15 -24.31 -36.89 14.53
CA ALA A 15 -23.11 -36.17 14.91
C ALA A 15 -22.02 -37.11 15.41
N LEU A 16 -20.80 -36.55 15.46
CA LEU A 16 -19.77 -36.79 16.48
C LEU A 16 -19.00 -38.12 16.47
N GLY A 17 -17.71 -37.99 16.12
CA GLY A 17 -16.60 -38.57 16.88
C GLY A 17 -16.13 -39.95 16.42
N LEU A 18 -14.94 -40.02 15.84
CA LEU A 18 -13.76 -40.62 16.46
C LEU A 18 -12.56 -40.42 15.52
N GLY A 19 -11.53 -39.75 16.03
CA GLY A 19 -10.31 -39.47 15.30
C GLY A 19 -9.52 -40.74 14.97
N LEU A 20 -8.89 -40.72 13.80
CA LEU A 20 -7.67 -41.45 13.51
C LEU A 20 -6.78 -40.48 12.74
N GLY A 21 -5.72 -40.05 13.42
CA GLY A 21 -4.80 -39.04 12.96
C GLY A 21 -4.08 -39.49 11.69
N MET A 22 -4.36 -38.80 10.58
CA MET A 22 -3.36 -38.61 9.54
C MET A 22 -2.62 -37.32 9.89
N SER A 23 -1.55 -37.48 10.66
CA SER A 23 -0.48 -36.50 10.84
C SER A 23 0.24 -36.34 9.49
N GLY A 24 -0.43 -35.71 8.52
CA GLY A 24 0.21 -35.22 7.32
C GLY A 24 1.14 -34.10 7.74
N LEU A 25 2.44 -34.34 7.62
CA LEU A 25 3.49 -33.38 7.92
C LEU A 25 3.11 -32.02 7.32
N ALA A 26 2.73 -31.08 8.18
CA ALA A 26 2.87 -29.67 7.88
C ALA A 26 4.38 -29.47 7.70
N GLY A 27 4.84 -29.52 6.46
CA GLY A 27 6.14 -28.99 6.11
C GLY A 27 6.14 -27.57 6.65
N ALA A 28 6.98 -27.33 7.65
CA ALA A 28 7.41 -25.98 7.96
C ALA A 28 8.00 -25.46 6.64
N ALA A 29 7.18 -24.75 5.87
CA ALA A 29 7.75 -23.74 5.02
C ALA A 29 8.48 -22.85 6.01
N ASP A 30 9.82 -22.93 6.00
CA ASP A 30 10.63 -21.81 6.41
C ASP A 30 10.05 -20.62 5.66
N ASP A 31 9.17 -19.87 6.32
CA ASP A 31 8.86 -18.50 5.97
C ASP A 31 10.22 -17.80 6.13
N VAL A 32 11.05 -17.90 5.10
CA VAL A 32 12.16 -17.00 4.89
C VAL A 32 11.48 -15.67 4.68
N ARG A 33 11.17 -15.00 5.80
CA ARG A 33 10.81 -13.60 5.86
C ARG A 33 11.98 -12.93 5.19
N ALA A 34 11.82 -12.58 3.92
CA ALA A 34 12.78 -11.76 3.22
C ALA A 34 13.14 -10.62 4.19
N PRO A 35 14.43 -10.43 4.51
CA PRO A 35 14.82 -9.43 5.48
C PRO A 35 14.11 -8.14 5.08
N ALA A 36 13.36 -7.55 6.03
CA ALA A 36 12.66 -6.32 5.76
C ALA A 36 13.72 -5.36 5.23
N ARG A 37 13.63 -4.99 3.94
CA ARG A 37 14.58 -4.03 3.38
C ARG A 37 14.51 -2.82 4.29
N GLU A 38 15.66 -2.43 4.84
CA GLU A 38 15.73 -1.28 5.72
C GLU A 38 15.08 -0.12 4.98
N ARG A 39 14.04 0.48 5.58
CA ARG A 39 13.34 1.57 4.93
C ARG A 39 14.32 2.73 4.90
N PRO A 40 14.53 3.37 3.74
CA PRO A 40 15.43 4.50 3.65
C PRO A 40 14.93 5.60 4.58
N VAL A 41 15.85 6.16 5.37
CA VAL A 41 15.55 7.18 6.37
C VAL A 41 15.69 8.55 5.71
N ILE A 42 14.60 9.32 5.67
CA ILE A 42 14.63 10.70 5.17
C ILE A 42 15.11 11.60 6.29
N VAL A 43 16.15 12.39 6.03
CA VAL A 43 16.74 13.31 7.00
C VAL A 43 16.45 14.78 6.69
N GLU A 44 16.12 15.08 5.44
CA GLU A 44 15.80 16.44 5.01
C GLU A 44 14.79 16.43 3.86
N VAL A 45 13.88 17.41 3.90
CA VAL A 45 13.02 17.77 2.76
C VAL A 45 13.13 19.28 2.54
N THR A 46 13.40 19.71 1.31
CA THR A 46 13.55 21.12 0.92
C THR A 46 12.61 21.47 -0.23
N GLY A 47 12.42 22.77 -0.48
CA GLY A 47 11.56 23.26 -1.57
C GLY A 47 10.08 23.34 -1.19
N ASP A 48 9.23 23.34 -2.21
CA ASP A 48 7.78 23.47 -2.09
C ASP A 48 7.04 22.88 -3.31
N ALA A 49 5.71 22.75 -3.25
CA ALA A 49 4.93 22.14 -4.31
C ALA A 49 4.99 22.89 -5.66
N GLY A 50 5.17 24.22 -5.64
CA GLY A 50 5.21 25.04 -6.85
C GLY A 50 6.55 24.99 -7.56
N ASN A 51 7.64 24.91 -6.80
CA ASN A 51 9.02 24.92 -7.33
C ASN A 51 9.67 23.53 -7.39
N GLY A 52 9.04 22.52 -6.77
CA GLY A 52 9.58 21.17 -6.62
C GLY A 52 10.16 20.94 -5.22
N PHE A 53 10.13 19.68 -4.79
CA PHE A 53 10.74 19.25 -3.55
C PHE A 53 12.08 18.56 -3.79
N GLY A 54 13.00 18.66 -2.82
CA GLY A 54 14.18 17.80 -2.70
C GLY A 54 14.05 16.92 -1.47
N ILE A 55 14.43 15.65 -1.57
CA ILE A 55 14.38 14.67 -0.48
C ILE A 55 15.78 14.08 -0.30
N THR A 56 16.38 14.23 0.88
CA THR A 56 17.71 13.68 1.21
C THR A 56 17.56 12.55 2.22
N TYR A 57 18.31 11.48 1.99
CA TYR A 57 18.29 10.26 2.79
C TYR A 57 19.56 10.16 3.66
N ALA A 58 19.48 9.37 4.74
CA ALA A 58 20.56 9.21 5.72
C ALA A 58 21.81 8.54 5.14
N ASP A 59 21.67 7.78 4.06
CA ASP A 59 22.78 7.17 3.29
C ASP A 59 23.48 8.16 2.35
N GLY A 60 22.98 9.41 2.26
CA GLY A 60 23.50 10.46 1.41
C GLY A 60 22.84 10.55 0.04
N ASP A 61 21.92 9.64 -0.30
CA ASP A 61 21.17 9.74 -1.55
C ASP A 61 20.19 10.92 -1.53
N SER A 62 19.87 11.44 -2.73
CA SER A 62 18.83 12.45 -2.91
C SER A 62 17.87 12.08 -4.03
N ARG A 63 16.61 12.52 -3.88
CA ARG A 63 15.58 12.40 -4.91
C ARG A 63 14.91 13.74 -5.13
N PHE A 64 14.66 14.05 -6.40
CA PHE A 64 13.99 15.27 -6.85
C PHE A 64 12.75 14.85 -7.62
N PRO A 65 11.62 14.67 -6.93
CA PRO A 65 10.36 14.44 -7.62
C PRO A 65 10.04 15.55 -8.63
N PRO A 66 9.12 15.30 -9.57
CA PRO A 66 8.57 16.35 -10.42
C PRO A 66 8.01 17.52 -9.60
N THR A 67 7.59 18.57 -10.27
CA THR A 67 6.75 19.63 -9.67
C THR A 67 5.29 19.18 -9.60
N ASP A 68 4.47 19.84 -8.76
CA ASP A 68 3.03 19.54 -8.69
C ASP A 68 2.34 19.80 -10.04
N SER A 69 2.76 20.80 -10.80
CA SER A 69 2.23 21.06 -12.14
C SER A 69 2.55 19.93 -13.12
N GLU A 70 3.78 19.43 -13.13
CA GLU A 70 4.19 18.30 -13.98
C GLU A 70 3.46 17.01 -13.60
N ALA A 71 3.43 16.67 -12.30
CA ALA A 71 2.74 15.47 -11.81
C ALA A 71 1.22 15.53 -12.08
N ARG A 72 0.60 16.71 -11.96
CA ARG A 72 -0.82 16.89 -12.34
C ARG A 72 -1.06 16.88 -13.83
N ALA A 73 -0.09 17.30 -14.65
CA ALA A 73 -0.18 17.23 -16.09
C ALA A 73 -0.24 15.77 -16.55
N GLU A 74 0.59 14.89 -16.00
CA GLU A 74 0.56 13.46 -16.31
C GLU A 74 -0.82 12.82 -16.03
N CYS A 75 -1.58 13.35 -15.06
CA CYS A 75 -2.93 12.87 -14.79
C CYS A 75 -3.93 13.09 -15.95
N SER A 76 -3.64 13.90 -16.97
CA SER A 76 -4.52 14.02 -18.15
C SER A 76 -4.49 12.79 -19.05
N GLU A 77 -3.43 11.97 -18.97
CA GLU A 77 -3.22 10.82 -19.85
C GLU A 77 -4.17 9.65 -19.54
N TYR A 78 -4.82 9.63 -18.38
CA TYR A 78 -5.81 8.61 -18.07
C TYR A 78 -7.12 8.84 -18.85
N ASP A 79 -7.59 7.82 -19.56
CA ASP A 79 -8.85 7.87 -20.33
C ASP A 79 -10.10 8.07 -19.46
N ALA A 80 -10.18 7.32 -18.36
CA ALA A 80 -11.34 7.33 -17.49
C ALA A 80 -11.35 8.57 -16.58
N LYS A 81 -12.48 9.30 -16.56
CA LYS A 81 -12.65 10.48 -15.69
C LYS A 81 -12.34 10.19 -14.22
N VAL A 82 -12.78 9.05 -13.71
CA VAL A 82 -12.54 8.63 -12.33
C VAL A 82 -11.04 8.42 -12.06
N ALA A 83 -10.31 7.86 -13.02
CA ALA A 83 -8.86 7.67 -12.90
C ALA A 83 -8.12 9.01 -12.85
N ARG A 84 -8.48 9.97 -13.72
CA ARG A 84 -7.91 11.33 -13.67
C ARG A 84 -8.12 12.01 -12.31
N VAL A 85 -9.33 11.91 -11.76
CA VAL A 85 -9.64 12.49 -10.43
C VAL A 85 -8.81 11.81 -9.34
N ARG A 86 -8.73 10.47 -9.33
CA ARG A 86 -7.91 9.73 -8.37
C ARG A 86 -6.44 10.12 -8.46
N CYS A 87 -5.88 10.23 -9.67
CA CYS A 87 -4.51 10.69 -9.89
C CYS A 87 -4.31 12.09 -9.29
N ARG A 88 -5.16 13.06 -9.65
CA ARG A 88 -5.02 14.45 -9.16
C ARG A 88 -5.14 14.56 -7.64
N VAL A 89 -6.01 13.77 -7.02
CA VAL A 89 -6.14 13.72 -5.56
C VAL A 89 -4.88 13.10 -4.94
N GLY A 90 -4.39 11.99 -5.48
CA GLY A 90 -3.16 11.34 -5.03
C GLY A 90 -1.96 12.28 -5.09
N VAL A 91 -1.78 12.98 -6.22
CA VAL A 91 -0.75 14.00 -6.40
C VAL A 91 -0.86 15.08 -5.33
N ARG A 92 -2.03 15.73 -5.19
CA ARG A 92 -2.23 16.79 -4.19
C ARG A 92 -1.95 16.33 -2.75
N THR A 93 -2.41 15.14 -2.39
CA THR A 93 -2.16 14.57 -1.07
C THR A 93 -0.67 14.36 -0.85
N TRP A 94 0.02 13.79 -1.84
CA TRP A 94 1.44 13.51 -1.73
C TRP A 94 2.31 14.77 -1.55
N TYR A 95 2.06 15.84 -2.33
CA TYR A 95 2.78 17.10 -2.16
C TYR A 95 2.46 17.80 -0.83
N ARG A 96 1.21 17.71 -0.35
CA ARG A 96 0.85 18.18 0.99
C ARG A 96 1.63 17.43 2.07
N ASP A 97 1.69 16.10 1.97
CA ASP A 97 2.37 15.24 2.93
C ASP A 97 3.89 15.50 2.96
N LEU A 98 4.50 15.84 1.82
CA LEU A 98 5.91 16.28 1.79
C LEU A 98 6.14 17.57 2.56
N GLY A 99 5.26 18.56 2.40
CA GLY A 99 5.33 19.79 3.19
C GLY A 99 5.13 19.52 4.69
N ASP A 100 4.24 18.60 5.05
CA ASP A 100 4.03 18.18 6.44
C ASP A 100 5.27 17.48 7.01
N LEU A 101 5.92 16.60 6.24
CA LEU A 101 7.15 15.93 6.61
C LEU A 101 8.29 16.93 6.82
N GLN A 102 8.46 17.88 5.89
CA GLN A 102 9.44 18.95 6.01
C GLN A 102 9.30 19.72 7.33
N ARG A 103 8.07 20.13 7.69
CA ARG A 103 7.82 20.85 8.95
C ARG A 103 8.08 19.96 10.17
N SER A 104 7.75 18.67 10.08
CA SER A 104 7.99 17.70 11.15
C SER A 104 9.48 17.49 11.40
N LEU A 105 10.28 17.38 10.33
CA LEU A 105 11.74 17.28 10.41
C LEU A 105 12.35 18.56 10.99
N ALA A 106 11.90 19.74 10.56
CA ALA A 106 12.35 21.01 11.11
C ALA A 106 12.06 21.12 12.61
N TYR A 107 10.85 20.73 13.04
CA TYR A 107 10.50 20.70 14.46
C TYR A 107 11.41 19.75 15.25
N ALA A 108 11.63 18.53 14.74
CA ALA A 108 12.50 17.55 15.38
C ALA A 108 13.96 18.04 15.47
N ALA A 109 14.47 18.70 14.43
CA ALA A 109 15.82 19.28 14.44
C ALA A 109 15.97 20.39 15.49
N GLU A 110 14.93 21.20 15.71
CA GLU A 110 14.94 22.28 16.70
C GLU A 110 14.74 21.77 18.14
N HIS A 111 13.89 20.75 18.34
CA HIS A 111 13.37 20.38 19.67
C HIS A 111 13.70 18.94 20.12
N GLY A 112 14.31 18.10 19.29
CA GLY A 112 14.51 16.66 19.54
C GLY A 112 15.61 16.30 20.54
N ARG A 113 15.65 16.97 21.71
CA ARG A 113 16.63 16.75 22.78
C ARG A 113 16.05 15.92 23.92
#